data_AF-G6YKM8-F1
#
_entry.id   AF-G6YKM8-F1
#
_cell.length_a   1.000
_cell.length_b   1.000
_cell.length_c   1.000
_cell.angle_alpha   90.00
_cell.angle_beta   90.00
_cell.angle_gamma   90.00
#
_symmetry.space_group_name_H-M   'P 1'
#
loop_
_entity.id
_entity.type
_entity.pdbx_description
1 polymer ?
#
loop_
_entity_poly.entity_id
_entity_poly.type
_entity_poly.pdbx_seq_one_letter_code
_entity_poly.pdbx_strand_id
1 'polypeptide(L)' 'EVLVTVEEGAVGGFASHVLQFLAHEGLLESGLKVRPLVLPDDFTDHAKPEKMYADAGLDSTGIVRTVFAALGHTAHAQRA' A
#
# COMPACT_ATOMS: atom_id res chain seq x y z
N GLU A 1 -7.18 -13.71 0.32
CA GLU A 1 -7.00 -12.72 -0.78
C GLU A 1 -6.36 -11.45 -0.23
N VAL A 2 -5.90 -10.54 -1.10
CA VAL A 2 -5.30 -9.25 -0.73
C VAL A 2 -5.87 -8.14 -1.59
N LEU A 3 -6.26 -7.03 -0.97
CA LEU A 3 -6.57 -5.76 -1.61
C LEU A 3 -5.44 -4.76 -1.30
N VAL A 4 -4.86 -4.17 -2.33
CA VAL A 4 -3.89 -3.07 -2.21
C VAL A 4 -4.50 -1.84 -2.85
N THR A 5 -4.57 -0.75 -2.09
CA THR A 5 -4.90 0.59 -2.63
C THR A 5 -3.61 1.38 -2.77
N VAL A 6 -3.50 2.20 -3.81
CA VAL A 6 -2.32 3.04 -4.07
C VAL A 6 -2.83 4.45 -4.34
N GLU A 7 -2.30 5.43 -3.64
CA GLU A 7 -2.62 6.84 -3.86
C GLU A 7 -1.43 7.76 -3.58
N GLU A 8 -1.38 8.88 -4.29
CA GLU A 8 -0.40 9.96 -4.08
C GLU A 8 -0.94 11.01 -3.09
N GLY A 9 -1.52 10.53 -1.99
CA GLY A 9 -2.03 11.34 -0.89
C GLY A 9 -1.61 10.73 0.44
N ALA A 10 -1.63 11.52 1.52
CA ALA A 10 -1.40 11.03 2.87
C ALA A 10 -2.65 10.30 3.42
N VAL A 11 -2.56 9.83 4.67
CA VAL A 11 -3.69 9.19 5.36
C VAL A 11 -4.93 10.10 5.39
N GLY A 12 -6.11 9.52 5.19
CA GLY A 12 -7.39 10.25 5.10
C GLY A 12 -7.96 10.39 3.69
N GLY A 13 -7.24 9.94 2.66
CA GLY A 13 -7.64 10.01 1.26
C GLY A 13 -8.47 8.82 0.75
N PHE A 14 -8.17 8.39 -0.47
CA PHE A 14 -8.85 7.33 -1.21
C PHE A 14 -8.94 6.03 -0.41
N ALA A 15 -7.84 5.58 0.17
CA ALA A 15 -7.80 4.32 0.90
C ALA A 15 -8.67 4.36 2.15
N SER A 16 -8.74 5.51 2.83
CA SER A 16 -9.61 5.70 4.00
C SER A 16 -11.09 5.61 3.63
N HIS A 17 -11.50 6.20 2.51
CA HIS A 17 -12.88 6.07 2.02
C HIS A 17 -13.23 4.64 1.60
N VAL A 18 -12.30 3.94 0.92
CA VAL A 18 -12.48 2.52 0.57
C VAL A 18 -12.64 1.68 1.84
N LEU A 19 -11.77 1.87 2.84
CA LEU A 19 -11.85 1.13 4.10
C LEU A 19 -13.15 1.41 4.87
N GLN A 20 -13.62 2.66 4.88
CA GLN A 20 -14.91 3.00 5.46
C GLN A 20 -16.04 2.23 4.78
N PHE A 21 -16.09 2.25 3.45
CA PHE A 21 -17.08 1.48 2.69
C PHE A 21 -17.01 -0.02 2.99
N LEU A 22 -15.82 -0.63 2.92
CA LEU A 22 -15.65 -2.05 3.19
C LEU A 22 -16.09 -2.45 4.60
N ALA A 23 -15.83 -1.61 5.60
CA ALA A 23 -16.25 -1.85 6.97
C ALA A 23 -17.78 -1.77 7.12
N HIS A 24 -18.42 -0.76 6.50
CA HIS A 24 -19.88 -0.60 6.58
C HIS A 24 -20.67 -1.70 5.87
N GLU A 25 -20.13 -2.24 4.78
CA GLU A 25 -20.75 -3.34 4.02
C GLU A 25 -20.38 -4.73 4.57
N GLY A 26 -19.64 -4.82 5.68
CA GLY A 26 -19.23 -6.09 6.28
C GLY A 26 -18.25 -6.91 5.44
N LEU A 27 -17.52 -6.27 4.53
CA LEU A 27 -16.62 -6.93 3.57
C LEU A 27 -15.24 -7.29 4.16
N LEU A 28 -14.98 -6.91 5.42
CA LEU A 28 -13.75 -7.21 6.14
C LEU A 28 -13.86 -8.45 7.05
N GLU A 29 -15.05 -9.01 7.22
CA GLU A 29 -15.33 -10.08 8.18
C GLU A 29 -14.84 -11.47 7.74
N SER A 30 -14.47 -11.64 6.46
CA SER A 30 -14.09 -12.93 5.86
C SER A 30 -12.58 -13.11 5.65
N GLY A 31 -11.75 -12.27 6.28
CA GLY A 31 -10.28 -12.42 6.25
C GLY A 31 -9.60 -11.77 5.05
N LEU A 32 -10.24 -10.81 4.39
CA LEU A 32 -9.60 -9.96 3.38
C LEU A 32 -8.46 -9.15 4.01
N LYS A 33 -7.24 -9.32 3.50
CA LYS A 33 -6.10 -8.50 3.91
C LYS A 33 -6.08 -7.21 3.10
N VAL A 34 -6.16 -6.05 3.75
CA VAL A 34 -6.07 -4.74 3.08
C VAL A 34 -4.72 -4.09 3.39
N ARG A 35 -4.05 -3.54 2.37
CA ARG A 35 -2.79 -2.79 2.50
C ARG A 35 -2.87 -1.46 1.75
N PRO A 36 -3.22 -0.37 2.45
CA PRO A 36 -3.10 0.97 1.89
C PRO A 36 -1.63 1.36 1.68
N LEU A 37 -1.32 1.81 0.47
CA LEU A 37 -0.07 2.46 0.13
C LEU A 37 -0.37 3.94 -0.15
N VAL A 38 0.15 4.79 0.73
CA VAL A 38 -0.11 6.24 0.78
C VAL A 38 1.23 6.96 0.93
N LEU A 39 1.27 8.26 0.65
CA LEU A 39 2.42 9.08 1.03
C LEU A 39 2.52 9.16 2.56
N PRO A 40 3.74 9.25 3.14
CA PRO A 40 3.92 9.56 4.55
C PRO A 40 3.24 10.87 4.92
N ASP A 41 2.73 10.97 6.15
CA ASP A 41 2.14 12.20 6.70
C ASP A 41 3.24 13.16 7.19
N ASP A 42 4.16 13.48 6.29
CA ASP A 42 5.34 14.31 6.54
C ASP A 42 5.65 15.18 5.32
N PHE A 43 6.28 16.33 5.54
CA PHE A 43 6.78 17.14 4.45
C PHE A 43 7.93 16.43 3.73
N THR A 44 7.81 16.34 2.40
CA THR A 44 8.84 15.71 1.56
C THR A 44 9.72 16.78 0.92
N ASP A 45 11.04 16.63 1.03
CA ASP A 45 12.00 17.49 0.36
C ASP A 45 11.91 17.36 -1.16
N HIS A 46 12.28 18.42 -1.88
CA HIS A 46 12.25 18.42 -3.33
C HIS A 46 13.23 17.37 -3.91
N ALA A 47 12.70 16.47 -4.72
CA ALA A 47 13.47 15.50 -5.47
C ALA A 47 12.78 15.21 -6.81
N LYS A 48 13.38 14.32 -7.61
CA LYS A 48 12.69 13.79 -8.79
C LYS A 48 11.47 12.98 -8.36
N PRO A 49 10.32 13.04 -9.07
CA PRO A 49 9.13 12.29 -8.72
C PRO A 49 9.39 10.81 -8.50
N GLU A 50 10.20 10.17 -9.34
CA GLU A 50 10.51 8.75 -9.23
C GLU A 50 11.24 8.41 -7.92
N LYS A 51 12.11 9.30 -7.45
CA LYS A 51 12.78 9.15 -6.17
C LYS A 51 11.79 9.32 -5.02
N MET A 52 10.92 10.33 -5.09
CA MET A 52 9.90 10.57 -4.06
C MET A 52 8.97 9.36 -3.91
N TYR A 53 8.52 8.77 -5.02
CA TYR A 53 7.68 7.58 -4.99
C TYR A 53 8.42 6.34 -4.49
N ALA A 54 9.68 6.15 -4.88
CA ALA A 54 10.49 5.05 -4.39
C ALA A 54 10.73 5.15 -2.87
N ASP A 55 11.03 6.36 -2.38
CA ASP A 55 11.22 6.64 -0.95
C ASP A 55 9.93 6.39 -0.15
N ALA A 56 8.76 6.73 -0.72
CA ALA A 56 7.44 6.42 -0.16
C ALA A 56 6.99 4.95 -0.37
N GLY A 57 7.72 4.15 -1.14
CA GLY A 57 7.33 2.77 -1.48
C GLY A 57 6.11 2.65 -2.39
N LEU A 58 5.79 3.71 -3.15
CA LEU A 58 4.70 3.77 -4.13
C LEU A 58 5.14 3.36 -5.54
N ASP A 59 6.39 2.95 -5.70
CA ASP A 59 6.91 2.40 -6.95
C ASP A 59 6.49 0.93 -7.15
N SER A 60 6.77 0.39 -8.33
CA SER A 60 6.44 -1.01 -8.66
C SER A 60 7.09 -2.00 -7.69
N THR A 61 8.33 -1.74 -7.26
CA THR A 61 9.05 -2.55 -6.27
C THR A 61 8.30 -2.57 -4.93
N GLY A 62 7.87 -1.41 -4.45
CA GLY A 62 7.12 -1.26 -3.20
C GLY A 62 5.76 -1.93 -3.23
N ILE A 63 5.02 -1.80 -4.33
CA ILE A 63 3.72 -2.47 -4.53
C ILE A 63 3.90 -3.99 -4.50
N VAL A 64 4.84 -4.54 -5.29
CA VAL A 64 5.09 -5.99 -5.36
C VAL A 64 5.53 -6.54 -4.00
N ARG A 65 6.43 -5.84 -3.31
CA ARG A 65 6.88 -6.20 -1.96
C ARG A 65 5.70 -6.27 -0.98
N THR A 66 4.80 -5.30 -1.04
CA THR A 66 3.61 -5.24 -0.19
C THR A 66 2.66 -6.42 -0.44
N VAL A 67 2.44 -6.77 -1.70
CA VAL A 67 1.59 -7.90 -2.09
C VAL A 67 2.15 -9.23 -1.53
N PHE A 68 3.43 -9.53 -1.78
CA PHE A 68 4.03 -10.79 -1.31
C PHE A 68 4.11 -10.86 0.22
N ALA A 69 4.46 -9.75 0.88
CA ALA A 69 4.43 -9.67 2.34
C ALA A 69 3.04 -9.95 2.90
N ALA A 70 1.97 -9.38 2.29
CA ALA A 70 0.60 -9.62 2.71
C ALA A 70 0.16 -11.07 2.49
N LEU A 71 0.61 -11.71 1.41
CA LEU A 71 0.35 -13.13 1.12
C LEU A 71 1.14 -14.10 2.02
N GLY A 72 1.98 -13.61 2.94
CA GLY A 72 2.80 -14.46 3.80
C GLY A 72 3.96 -15.12 3.05
N HIS A 73 4.25 -14.66 1.83
CA HIS A 73 5.43 -15.04 1.08
C HIS A 73 6.54 -14.07 1.45
N THR A 74 7.10 -14.22 2.66
CA THR A 74 8.39 -13.60 2.97
C THR A 74 9.38 -14.13 1.94
N ALA A 75 9.97 -13.21 1.17
CA ALA A 75 10.73 -13.51 -0.03
C ALA A 75 11.75 -14.64 0.17
N HIS A 76 11.40 -15.86 -0.26
CA HIS A 76 12.36 -16.87 -0.69
C HIS A 76 12.76 -16.63 -2.16
N ALA A 77 13.08 -15.38 -2.51
CA ALA A 77 13.64 -14.99 -3.81
C ALA A 77 14.33 -13.63 -3.61
N GLN A 78 15.64 -13.44 -3.82
CA GLN A 78 16.51 -14.06 -4.83
C GLN A 78 17.89 -14.42 -4.23
N ARG A 79 18.18 -15.72 -4.16
CA ARG A 79 19.51 -16.28 -4.40
C ARG A 79 19.39 -17.12 -5.67
N ALA A 80 19.68 -16.50 -6.81
CA ALA A 80 20.07 -17.13 -8.07
C ALA A 80 20.83 -16.07 -8.86
#